data_AF-X0J772-F1
#
_entry.id   AF-X0J772-F1
#
_cell.length_a   1.000
_cell.length_b   1.000
_cell.length_c   1.000
_cell.angle_alpha   90.00
_cell.angle_beta   90.00
_cell.angle_gamma   90.00
#
_symmetry.space_group_name_H-M   'P 1'
#
loop_
_entity.id
_entity.type
_entity.pdbx_description
1 polymer ?
#
loop_
_entity_poly.entity_id
_entity_poly.type
_entity_poly.pdbx_seq_one_letter_code
_entity_poly.pdbx_strand_id
1 'polypeptide(L)'
;MPHDESFPDTRQQSRDSYPFPLNNTSAEEVEAESKRRGKSIFQNYEILGKILERHEESIQKRWLKKSRKQRLQILLSAWPDMPPTHRPFYDYWRQVETDATVKVKHHSSILWLFINKDSLGKPTPLLLLLNSRGRHPPPFFIDTDSQYVQRAALADMLVDGPLFPTRGMQLILRGVSSGDVYGTLREVPNVDRGTWLHLSTKDYDWPTSDVYGKKWLQNQFSTSFGMVILEIQERLMDFLVKCCHQILHDIEPDNLFSDIYSVQPEPELPLNTQTQGIQTSLLEITVEAPYRVPTRLDFANLEKLLAAKVAAAEDHVWTMREDPN
;
A
#
# COMPACT_ATOMS: atom_id res chain seq x y z
N MET A 1 -1.20 -58.48 -3.47
CA MET A 1 -1.50 -57.27 -2.67
C MET A 1 -0.58 -56.16 -3.14
N PRO A 2 -1.02 -55.31 -4.08
CA PRO A 2 -0.41 -54.00 -4.28
C PRO A 2 -1.25 -52.94 -3.57
N HIS A 3 -0.56 -52.11 -2.78
CA HIS A 3 -1.13 -50.97 -2.09
C HIS A 3 -1.53 -49.89 -3.10
N ASP A 4 -2.78 -49.47 -3.00
CA ASP A 4 -3.38 -48.35 -3.71
C ASP A 4 -3.05 -47.07 -2.91
N GLU A 5 -1.95 -46.40 -3.25
CA GLU A 5 -1.63 -45.09 -2.68
C GLU A 5 -2.31 -44.00 -3.51
N SER A 6 -3.52 -43.64 -3.06
CA SER A 6 -4.19 -42.42 -3.51
C SER A 6 -3.36 -41.20 -3.07
N PHE A 7 -2.67 -40.56 -4.02
CA PHE A 7 -2.07 -39.24 -3.80
C PHE A 7 -3.19 -38.22 -3.49
N PRO A 8 -3.05 -37.40 -2.44
CA PRO A 8 -4.03 -36.35 -2.17
C PRO A 8 -3.98 -35.30 -3.28
N ASP A 9 -5.17 -34.87 -3.73
CA ASP A 9 -5.38 -33.84 -4.74
C ASP A 9 -4.77 -32.50 -4.27
N THR A 10 -3.57 -32.23 -4.75
CA THR A 10 -2.75 -31.05 -4.44
C THR A 10 -3.35 -29.75 -4.99
N ARG A 11 -4.43 -29.80 -5.78
CA ARG A 11 -5.11 -28.60 -6.30
C ARG A 11 -5.81 -27.79 -5.21
N GLN A 12 -6.18 -28.41 -4.07
CA GLN A 12 -6.87 -27.71 -2.99
C GLN A 12 -5.92 -26.96 -2.04
N GLN A 13 -4.65 -27.37 -1.94
CA GLN A 13 -3.65 -26.82 -1.00
C GLN A 13 -2.82 -25.66 -1.59
N SER A 14 -3.04 -25.29 -2.85
CA SER A 14 -2.19 -24.35 -3.60
C SER A 14 -2.79 -22.94 -3.77
N ARG A 15 -3.85 -22.56 -3.05
CA ARG A 15 -4.39 -21.18 -3.14
C ARG A 15 -3.49 -20.11 -2.53
N ASP A 16 -2.49 -20.52 -1.75
CA ASP A 16 -1.49 -19.63 -1.13
C ASP A 16 -0.13 -19.64 -1.87
N SER A 17 -0.07 -20.17 -3.10
CA SER A 17 1.14 -20.08 -3.93
C SER A 17 1.33 -18.64 -4.41
N TYR A 18 2.25 -17.92 -3.74
CA TYR A 18 2.73 -16.62 -4.18
C TYR A 18 3.82 -16.75 -5.27
N PRO A 19 3.85 -15.81 -6.25
CA PRO A 19 2.76 -14.92 -6.66
C PRO A 19 1.66 -15.71 -7.38
N PHE A 20 0.46 -15.11 -7.50
CA PHE A 20 -0.53 -15.55 -8.50
C PHE A 20 0.24 -15.95 -9.75
N PRO A 21 0.19 -17.23 -10.16
CA PRO A 21 1.12 -17.74 -11.14
C PRO A 21 0.88 -16.92 -12.40
N LEU A 22 1.89 -16.15 -12.82
CA LEU A 22 1.84 -15.47 -14.11
C LEU A 22 2.50 -16.32 -15.18
N ASN A 23 3.25 -17.34 -14.77
CA ASN A 23 3.80 -18.34 -15.67
C ASN A 23 2.66 -19.19 -16.24
N ASN A 24 2.44 -19.06 -17.55
CA ASN A 24 1.45 -19.80 -18.32
C ASN A 24 -0.03 -19.43 -18.05
N THR A 25 -0.32 -18.36 -17.31
CA THR A 25 -1.69 -17.85 -17.16
C THR A 25 -2.07 -16.99 -18.35
N SER A 26 -3.28 -17.20 -18.87
CA SER A 26 -3.74 -16.50 -20.07
C SER A 26 -4.00 -15.02 -19.80
N ALA A 27 -4.03 -14.20 -20.85
CA ALA A 27 -4.36 -12.79 -20.73
C ALA A 27 -5.78 -12.59 -20.19
N GLU A 28 -6.74 -13.43 -20.58
CA GLU A 28 -8.12 -13.35 -20.09
C GLU A 28 -8.20 -13.66 -18.59
N GLU A 29 -7.45 -14.66 -18.10
CA GLU A 29 -7.40 -15.01 -16.68
C GLU A 29 -6.79 -13.90 -15.84
N VAL A 30 -5.70 -13.29 -16.32
CA VAL A 30 -5.10 -12.11 -15.68
C VAL A 30 -6.08 -10.94 -15.65
N GLU A 31 -6.77 -10.68 -16.76
CA GLU A 31 -7.75 -9.59 -16.84
C GLU A 31 -8.94 -9.83 -15.88
N ALA A 32 -9.45 -11.06 -15.82
CA ALA A 32 -10.52 -11.44 -14.92
C ALA A 32 -10.10 -11.26 -13.44
N GLU A 33 -8.91 -11.74 -13.08
CA GLU A 33 -8.41 -11.64 -11.70
C GLU A 33 -8.08 -10.20 -11.30
N SER A 34 -7.45 -9.42 -12.18
CA SER A 34 -7.14 -8.01 -11.92
C SER A 34 -8.41 -7.18 -11.71
N LYS A 35 -9.45 -7.38 -12.55
CA LYS A 35 -10.77 -6.75 -12.37
C LYS A 35 -11.47 -7.22 -11.09
N ARG A 36 -11.37 -8.51 -10.74
CA ARG A 36 -11.92 -9.05 -9.48
C ARG A 36 -11.29 -8.37 -8.28
N ARG A 37 -9.96 -8.26 -8.25
CA ARG A 37 -9.22 -7.56 -7.19
C ARG A 37 -9.59 -6.09 -7.13
N GLY A 38 -9.64 -5.42 -8.28
CA GLY A 38 -10.06 -4.03 -8.36
C GLY A 38 -11.44 -3.80 -7.75
N LYS A 39 -12.43 -4.64 -8.09
CA LYS A 39 -13.76 -4.60 -7.49
C LYS A 39 -13.72 -4.82 -5.98
N SER A 40 -13.01 -5.83 -5.51
CA SER A 40 -12.86 -6.18 -4.09
C SER A 40 -12.25 -5.02 -3.27
N ILE A 41 -11.22 -4.37 -3.81
CA ILE A 41 -10.56 -3.20 -3.20
C ILE A 41 -11.57 -2.07 -2.99
N PHE A 42 -12.34 -1.71 -4.03
CA PHE A 42 -13.31 -0.62 -3.94
C PHE A 42 -14.51 -0.96 -3.04
N GLN A 43 -14.96 -2.21 -3.04
CA GLN A 43 -16.00 -2.68 -2.11
C GLN A 43 -15.54 -2.52 -0.65
N ASN A 44 -14.32 -2.96 -0.32
CA ASN A 44 -13.78 -2.80 1.02
C ASN A 44 -13.49 -1.33 1.36
N TYR A 45 -13.10 -0.50 0.39
CA TYR A 45 -12.96 0.95 0.57
C TYR A 45 -14.28 1.62 0.91
N GLU A 46 -15.37 1.30 0.20
CA GLU A 46 -16.69 1.82 0.51
C GLU A 46 -17.19 1.36 1.88
N ILE A 47 -16.98 0.09 2.23
CA ILE A 47 -17.31 -0.45 3.55
C ILE A 47 -16.53 0.31 4.64
N LEU A 48 -15.22 0.44 4.47
CA LEU A 48 -14.35 1.13 5.43
C LEU A 48 -14.76 2.60 5.59
N GLY A 49 -14.99 3.31 4.49
CA GLY A 49 -15.45 4.70 4.49
C GLY A 49 -16.75 4.87 5.28
N LYS A 50 -17.77 4.05 4.99
CA LYS A 50 -19.06 4.09 5.70
C LYS A 50 -18.95 3.80 7.20
N ILE A 51 -18.04 2.89 7.58
CA ILE A 51 -17.76 2.62 9.00
C ILE A 51 -17.13 3.85 9.65
N LEU A 52 -16.12 4.46 9.03
CA LEU A 52 -15.41 5.60 9.62
C LEU A 52 -16.30 6.84 9.72
N GLU A 53 -17.13 7.11 8.71
CA GLU A 53 -18.11 8.22 8.73
C GLU A 53 -19.03 8.20 9.97
N ARG A 54 -19.32 7.02 10.53
CA ARG A 54 -20.27 6.87 11.66
C ARG A 54 -19.57 6.55 12.98
N HIS A 55 -18.47 5.79 12.92
CA HIS A 55 -17.91 5.11 14.09
C HIS A 55 -16.44 5.44 14.37
N GLU A 56 -15.80 6.33 13.60
CA GLU A 56 -14.36 6.61 13.78
C GLU A 56 -14.03 7.07 15.20
N GLU A 57 -14.84 7.95 15.80
CA GLU A 57 -14.62 8.41 17.18
C GLU A 57 -14.73 7.24 18.20
N SER A 58 -15.71 6.36 18.01
CA SER A 58 -15.88 5.15 18.82
C SER A 58 -14.71 4.18 18.66
N ILE A 59 -14.23 3.98 17.42
CA ILE A 59 -13.05 3.18 17.10
C ILE A 59 -11.84 3.73 17.84
N GLN A 60 -11.57 5.03 17.72
CA GLN A 60 -10.43 5.68 18.39
C GLN A 60 -10.51 5.49 19.91
N LYS A 61 -11.64 5.86 20.54
CA LYS A 61 -11.84 5.72 21.99
C LYS A 61 -11.63 4.29 22.48
N ARG A 62 -12.16 3.29 21.75
CA ARG A 62 -12.03 1.87 22.13
C ARG A 62 -10.63 1.33 21.89
N TRP A 63 -9.99 1.71 20.79
CA TRP A 63 -8.63 1.29 20.46
C TRP A 63 -7.59 1.84 21.45
N LEU A 64 -7.73 3.10 21.85
CA LEU A 64 -6.86 3.75 22.83
C LEU A 64 -6.97 3.10 24.21
N LYS A 65 -8.15 2.61 24.60
CA LYS A 65 -8.37 1.87 25.87
C LYS A 65 -7.77 0.47 25.90
N LYS A 66 -7.47 -0.15 24.75
CA LYS A 66 -6.94 -1.53 24.69
C LYS A 66 -5.46 -1.57 25.09
N SER A 67 -5.05 -2.61 25.81
CA SER A 67 -3.62 -2.90 26.04
C SER A 67 -2.94 -3.37 24.75
N ARG A 68 -1.60 -3.30 24.69
CA ARG A 68 -0.82 -3.82 23.55
C ARG A 68 -1.16 -5.29 23.24
N LYS A 69 -1.35 -6.13 24.27
CA LYS A 69 -1.74 -7.53 24.11
C LYS A 69 -3.09 -7.68 23.40
N GLN A 70 -4.10 -6.90 23.80
CA GLN A 70 -5.43 -6.90 23.19
C GLN A 70 -5.41 -6.35 21.76
N ARG A 71 -4.61 -5.30 21.50
CA ARG A 71 -4.40 -4.77 20.14
C ARG A 71 -3.82 -5.84 19.22
N LEU A 72 -2.75 -6.51 19.67
CA LEU A 72 -2.12 -7.59 18.90
C LEU A 72 -3.08 -8.76 18.65
N GLN A 73 -3.96 -9.10 19.60
CA GLN A 73 -4.97 -10.14 19.38
C GLN A 73 -5.91 -9.79 18.23
N ILE A 74 -6.39 -8.55 18.16
CA ILE A 74 -7.25 -8.06 17.07
C ILE A 74 -6.50 -8.10 15.74
N LEU A 75 -5.28 -7.54 15.73
CA LEU A 75 -4.43 -7.47 14.55
C LEU A 75 -4.12 -8.87 13.99
N LEU A 76 -3.78 -9.83 14.86
CA LEU A 76 -3.43 -11.19 14.45
C LEU A 76 -4.65 -12.03 14.06
N SER A 77 -5.83 -11.73 14.58
CA SER A 77 -7.05 -12.35 14.09
C SER A 77 -7.39 -11.90 12.67
N ALA A 78 -7.02 -10.67 12.28
CA ALA A 78 -7.21 -10.17 10.93
C ALA A 78 -6.01 -10.47 10.00
N TRP A 79 -4.81 -10.63 10.57
CA TRP A 79 -3.55 -10.87 9.87
C TRP A 79 -2.68 -11.88 10.64
N PRO A 80 -2.92 -13.20 10.50
CA PRO A 80 -2.27 -14.23 11.32
C PRO A 80 -0.74 -14.27 11.20
N ASP A 81 -0.21 -14.06 10.00
CA ASP A 81 1.20 -14.12 9.63
C ASP A 81 1.91 -12.75 9.75
N MET A 82 1.43 -11.84 10.62
CA MET A 82 1.98 -10.48 10.72
C MET A 82 3.45 -10.50 11.18
N PRO A 83 4.37 -9.84 10.45
CA PRO A 83 5.78 -9.73 10.82
C PRO A 83 5.99 -9.09 12.20
N PRO A 84 7.04 -9.48 12.95
CA PRO A 84 7.30 -8.92 14.28
C PRO A 84 7.76 -7.46 14.23
N THR A 85 8.76 -7.15 13.39
CA THR A 85 9.47 -5.88 13.39
C THR A 85 9.28 -5.10 12.08
N HIS A 86 9.64 -3.82 12.10
CA HIS A 86 9.69 -2.97 10.91
C HIS A 86 10.81 -3.41 9.95
N ARG A 87 10.53 -3.50 8.65
CA ARG A 87 11.51 -3.85 7.59
C ARG A 87 12.30 -5.14 7.83
N PRO A 88 11.64 -6.30 7.97
CA PRO A 88 12.37 -7.56 8.05
C PRO A 88 13.06 -7.91 6.70
N PHE A 89 12.78 -7.13 5.65
CA PHE A 89 13.43 -7.18 4.33
C PHE A 89 14.94 -7.25 4.36
N TYR A 90 15.65 -6.44 5.17
CA TYR A 90 17.13 -6.49 5.18
C TYR A 90 17.69 -7.78 5.78
N ASP A 91 16.96 -8.38 6.72
CA ASP A 91 17.35 -9.66 7.32
C ASP A 91 17.09 -10.82 6.37
N TYR A 92 15.98 -10.75 5.61
CA TYR A 92 15.63 -11.77 4.62
C TYR A 92 16.38 -11.62 3.30
N TRP A 93 16.62 -10.40 2.82
CA TRP A 93 17.36 -10.14 1.58
C TRP A 93 18.72 -10.82 1.57
N ARG A 94 19.45 -10.76 2.71
CA ARG A 94 20.73 -11.46 2.89
C ARG A 94 20.65 -12.99 2.82
N GLN A 95 19.48 -13.57 3.11
CA GLN A 95 19.25 -15.02 3.11
C GLN A 95 18.62 -15.50 1.78
N VAL A 96 17.99 -14.60 1.05
CA VAL A 96 17.24 -14.86 -0.17
C VAL A 96 18.15 -15.10 -1.37
N GLU A 97 19.35 -14.49 -1.41
CA GLU A 97 20.37 -14.82 -2.41
C GLU A 97 20.86 -16.28 -2.29
N THR A 98 20.73 -16.88 -1.10
CA THR A 98 21.27 -18.22 -0.81
C THR A 98 20.26 -19.36 -0.95
N ASP A 99 18.95 -19.10 -0.85
CA ASP A 99 17.92 -20.15 -0.88
C ASP A 99 16.58 -19.64 -1.45
N ALA A 100 16.13 -20.24 -2.55
CA ALA A 100 14.86 -19.89 -3.21
C ALA A 100 13.62 -20.26 -2.36
N THR A 101 13.72 -21.21 -1.44
CA THR A 101 12.61 -21.59 -0.55
C THR A 101 12.34 -20.52 0.52
N VAL A 102 13.37 -19.75 0.90
CA VAL A 102 13.26 -18.60 1.81
C VAL A 102 12.44 -17.48 1.18
N LYS A 103 12.52 -17.29 -0.14
CA LYS A 103 11.69 -16.31 -0.88
C LYS A 103 10.20 -16.56 -0.67
N VAL A 104 9.78 -17.80 -0.89
CA VAL A 104 8.36 -18.21 -0.76
C VAL A 104 7.91 -18.11 0.70
N LYS A 105 8.73 -18.58 1.64
CA LYS A 105 8.40 -18.60 3.07
C LYS A 105 8.25 -17.21 3.70
N HIS A 106 9.07 -16.25 3.29
CA HIS A 106 9.11 -14.89 3.88
C HIS A 106 8.44 -13.83 3.02
N HIS A 107 7.73 -14.26 1.99
CA HIS A 107 7.12 -13.42 0.99
C HIS A 107 6.20 -12.32 1.58
N SER A 108 5.23 -12.68 2.43
CA SER A 108 4.35 -11.71 3.11
C SER A 108 5.19 -10.63 3.83
N SER A 109 6.26 -11.02 4.51
CA SER A 109 7.11 -10.09 5.26
C SER A 109 7.89 -9.12 4.38
N ILE A 110 8.10 -9.45 3.10
CA ILE A 110 8.84 -8.66 2.11
C ILE A 110 7.93 -7.60 1.48
N LEU A 111 6.69 -7.96 1.09
CA LEU A 111 5.78 -6.98 0.49
C LEU A 111 5.21 -6.02 1.52
N TRP A 112 4.96 -6.49 2.74
CA TRP A 112 4.29 -5.71 3.78
C TRP A 112 5.24 -5.00 4.73
N LEU A 113 6.21 -4.23 4.21
CA LEU A 113 7.28 -3.65 5.03
C LEU A 113 6.78 -2.77 6.19
N PHE A 114 5.58 -2.20 6.07
CA PHE A 114 4.96 -1.35 7.09
C PHE A 114 3.88 -2.06 7.93
N ILE A 115 3.42 -3.26 7.58
CA ILE A 115 2.47 -4.02 8.43
C ILE A 115 3.28 -4.92 9.37
N ASN A 116 3.38 -4.53 10.65
CA ASN A 116 4.16 -5.26 11.64
C ASN A 116 3.60 -5.07 13.06
N LYS A 117 3.86 -6.06 13.92
CA LYS A 117 3.40 -6.11 15.31
C LYS A 117 3.94 -4.93 16.13
N ASP A 118 5.19 -4.54 15.92
CA ASP A 118 5.83 -3.50 16.71
C ASP A 118 5.21 -2.12 16.54
N SER A 119 4.82 -1.80 15.31
CA SER A 119 4.25 -0.51 14.95
C SER A 119 2.74 -0.53 15.16
N LEU A 120 2.01 -1.48 14.59
CA LEU A 120 0.55 -1.53 14.69
C LEU A 120 0.06 -1.87 16.11
N GLY A 121 0.89 -2.50 16.93
CA GLY A 121 0.62 -2.71 18.36
C GLY A 121 0.65 -1.43 19.20
N LYS A 122 1.15 -0.32 18.65
CA LYS A 122 1.12 1.01 19.29
C LYS A 122 -0.26 1.67 19.12
N PRO A 123 -0.61 2.67 19.96
CA PRO A 123 -1.93 3.31 19.91
C PRO A 123 -2.23 4.01 18.57
N THR A 124 -1.26 4.73 18.02
CA THR A 124 -1.47 5.67 16.90
C THR A 124 -1.46 5.04 15.49
N PRO A 125 -0.53 4.13 15.13
CA PRO A 125 -0.34 3.71 13.73
C PRO A 125 -1.57 3.10 13.04
N LEU A 126 -2.33 2.24 13.73
CA LEU A 126 -3.55 1.68 13.15
C LEU A 126 -4.60 2.78 12.86
N LEU A 127 -4.73 3.77 13.75
CA LEU A 127 -5.69 4.85 13.58
C LEU A 127 -5.32 5.76 12.40
N LEU A 128 -4.02 6.07 12.24
CA LEU A 128 -3.53 6.80 11.07
C LEU A 128 -3.81 6.04 9.78
N LEU A 129 -3.56 4.72 9.78
CA LEU A 129 -3.76 3.87 8.62
C LEU A 129 -5.24 3.75 8.24
N LEU A 130 -6.13 3.60 9.23
CA LEU A 130 -7.58 3.58 9.02
C LEU A 130 -8.05 4.89 8.40
N ASN A 131 -7.68 6.03 9.00
CA ASN A 131 -8.06 7.35 8.51
C ASN A 131 -7.53 7.58 7.08
N SER A 132 -6.23 7.37 6.84
CA SER A 132 -5.65 7.61 5.52
C SER A 132 -6.30 6.75 4.44
N ARG A 133 -6.38 5.42 4.63
CA ARG A 133 -6.88 4.47 3.62
C ARG A 133 -8.42 4.45 3.50
N GLY A 134 -9.14 4.89 4.53
CA GLY A 134 -10.60 4.96 4.49
C GLY A 134 -11.14 6.29 3.96
N ARG A 135 -10.38 7.39 4.06
CA ARG A 135 -10.79 8.72 3.56
C ARG A 135 -10.27 9.05 2.16
N HIS A 136 -9.28 8.32 1.66
CA HIS A 136 -8.66 8.57 0.36
C HIS A 136 -8.79 7.35 -0.54
N PRO A 137 -9.13 7.51 -1.82
CA PRO A 137 -9.41 6.39 -2.70
C PRO A 137 -8.13 5.58 -2.96
N PRO A 138 -8.23 4.25 -3.19
CA PRO A 138 -7.08 3.36 -3.40
C PRO A 138 -6.03 3.86 -4.42
N PRO A 139 -6.41 4.47 -5.56
CA PRO A 139 -5.45 5.01 -6.53
C PRO A 139 -4.53 6.09 -5.97
N PHE A 140 -4.91 6.78 -4.89
CA PHE A 140 -4.11 7.82 -4.26
C PHE A 140 -2.81 7.28 -3.63
N PHE A 141 -2.73 5.96 -3.40
CA PHE A 141 -1.61 5.29 -2.77
C PHE A 141 -0.72 4.52 -3.74
N ILE A 142 -1.00 4.53 -5.05
CA ILE A 142 -0.27 3.75 -6.06
C ILE A 142 1.24 3.98 -5.96
N ASP A 143 1.69 5.24 -5.85
CA ASP A 143 3.12 5.56 -5.77
C ASP A 143 3.77 5.06 -4.47
N THR A 144 3.00 4.96 -3.39
CA THR A 144 3.50 4.44 -2.11
C THR A 144 3.54 2.92 -2.15
N ASP A 145 2.49 2.30 -2.67
CA ASP A 145 2.36 0.84 -2.79
C ASP A 145 3.41 0.29 -3.80
N SER A 146 3.65 1.00 -4.90
CA SER A 146 4.62 0.63 -5.93
C SER A 146 6.07 0.63 -5.42
N GLN A 147 6.42 1.51 -4.47
CA GLN A 147 7.77 1.52 -3.88
C GLN A 147 8.10 0.20 -3.17
N TYR A 148 7.11 -0.46 -2.57
CA TYR A 148 7.31 -1.77 -1.93
C TYR A 148 7.51 -2.87 -2.96
N VAL A 149 6.74 -2.84 -4.05
CA VAL A 149 6.90 -3.77 -5.17
C VAL A 149 8.25 -3.57 -5.85
N GLN A 150 8.70 -2.33 -6.03
CA GLN A 150 10.00 -2.02 -6.62
C GLN A 150 11.17 -2.58 -5.78
N ARG A 151 11.07 -2.53 -4.45
CA ARG A 151 12.06 -3.16 -3.57
C ARG A 151 12.07 -4.68 -3.69
N ALA A 152 10.90 -5.30 -3.80
CA ALA A 152 10.80 -6.73 -4.07
C ALA A 152 11.38 -7.10 -5.46
N ALA A 153 11.15 -6.26 -6.47
CA ALA A 153 11.72 -6.43 -7.81
C ALA A 153 13.26 -6.39 -7.78
N LEU A 154 13.85 -5.39 -7.13
CA LEU A 154 15.31 -5.24 -6.99
C LEU A 154 15.98 -6.39 -6.23
N ALA A 155 15.21 -7.15 -5.45
CA ALA A 155 15.68 -8.31 -4.72
C ALA A 155 15.42 -9.65 -5.45
N ASP A 156 15.04 -9.60 -6.73
CA ASP A 156 14.66 -10.77 -7.54
C ASP A 156 13.55 -11.62 -6.86
N MET A 157 12.61 -10.95 -6.19
CA MET A 157 11.47 -11.57 -5.49
C MET A 157 10.18 -11.46 -6.30
N LEU A 158 10.22 -10.81 -7.47
CA LEU A 158 9.15 -10.81 -8.46
C LEU A 158 9.54 -11.72 -9.62
N VAL A 159 8.62 -12.58 -10.04
CA VAL A 159 8.80 -13.37 -11.25
C VAL A 159 8.47 -12.48 -12.44
N ASP A 160 9.49 -11.86 -13.04
CA ASP A 160 9.37 -11.16 -14.32
C ASP A 160 10.20 -11.90 -15.38
N GLY A 161 9.52 -12.64 -16.27
CA GLY A 161 10.12 -13.61 -17.17
C GLY A 161 9.70 -13.37 -18.62
N PRO A 162 10.56 -13.71 -19.60
CA PRO A 162 10.32 -13.44 -21.01
C PRO A 162 9.21 -14.29 -21.66
N LEU A 163 8.59 -15.23 -20.95
CA LEU A 163 7.71 -16.28 -21.49
C LEU A 163 6.21 -16.08 -21.17
N PHE A 164 5.81 -14.93 -20.61
CA PHE A 164 4.42 -14.73 -20.21
C PHE A 164 3.50 -14.40 -21.39
N PRO A 165 2.29 -15.00 -21.46
CA PRO A 165 1.27 -14.63 -22.45
C PRO A 165 0.87 -13.16 -22.42
N THR A 166 1.06 -12.49 -21.27
CA THR A 166 0.78 -11.06 -21.08
C THR A 166 1.97 -10.15 -21.36
N ARG A 167 3.02 -10.67 -22.02
CA ARG A 167 4.18 -9.88 -22.44
C ARG A 167 3.73 -8.80 -23.43
N GLY A 168 4.00 -7.53 -23.12
CA GLY A 168 3.56 -6.39 -23.92
C GLY A 168 2.20 -5.82 -23.48
N MET A 169 1.54 -6.44 -22.50
CA MET A 169 0.36 -5.89 -21.85
C MET A 169 0.74 -5.13 -20.58
N GLN A 170 -0.02 -4.10 -20.26
CA GLN A 170 0.11 -3.33 -19.04
C GLN A 170 -1.21 -3.24 -18.28
N LEU A 171 -1.11 -3.32 -16.96
CA LEU A 171 -2.22 -3.08 -16.06
C LEU A 171 -2.34 -1.58 -15.79
N ILE A 172 -3.56 -1.08 -15.96
CA ILE A 172 -3.91 0.30 -15.75
C ILE A 172 -4.62 0.43 -14.39
N LEU A 173 -3.98 1.16 -13.49
CA LEU A 173 -4.48 1.44 -12.14
C LEU A 173 -4.92 2.91 -12.05
N ARG A 174 -6.10 3.23 -12.59
CA ARG A 174 -6.59 4.63 -12.71
C ARG A 174 -7.19 5.20 -11.43
N GLY A 175 -7.24 6.53 -11.34
CA GLY A 175 -8.12 7.26 -10.45
C GLY A 175 -9.61 7.13 -10.82
N VAL A 176 -10.49 7.35 -9.85
CA VAL A 176 -11.96 7.09 -9.84
C VAL A 176 -12.74 7.76 -11.00
N SER A 177 -12.15 8.71 -11.74
CA SER A 177 -12.88 9.67 -12.57
C SER A 177 -12.95 9.35 -14.08
N SER A 178 -12.29 8.31 -14.58
CA SER A 178 -12.31 7.97 -16.01
C SER A 178 -12.85 6.56 -16.19
N GLY A 179 -13.81 6.35 -17.09
CA GLY A 179 -14.60 5.11 -17.26
C GLY A 179 -13.87 3.77 -17.51
N ASP A 180 -12.55 3.72 -17.36
CA ASP A 180 -11.77 2.48 -17.22
C ASP A 180 -11.79 2.00 -15.76
N VAL A 181 -12.05 0.70 -15.57
CA VAL A 181 -12.12 0.08 -14.26
C VAL A 181 -10.72 -0.10 -13.68
N TYR A 182 -10.56 0.10 -12.37
CA TYR A 182 -9.32 -0.17 -11.66
C TYR A 182 -8.87 -1.64 -11.87
N GLY A 183 -7.63 -1.83 -12.35
CA GLY A 183 -7.13 -3.16 -12.72
C GLY A 183 -7.50 -3.58 -14.15
N THR A 184 -7.65 -2.64 -15.09
CA THR A 184 -7.90 -2.97 -16.50
C THR A 184 -6.59 -3.36 -17.19
N LEU A 185 -6.58 -4.48 -17.90
CA LEU A 185 -5.46 -4.92 -18.75
C LEU A 185 -5.58 -4.28 -20.13
N ARG A 186 -4.49 -3.74 -20.67
CA ARG A 186 -4.43 -3.22 -22.05
C ARG A 186 -3.16 -3.68 -22.75
N GLU A 187 -3.28 -4.00 -24.03
CA GLU A 187 -2.12 -4.23 -24.89
C GLU A 187 -1.44 -2.90 -25.20
N VAL A 188 -0.12 -2.84 -25.01
CA VAL A 188 0.67 -1.66 -25.38
C VAL A 188 1.20 -1.89 -26.79
N PRO A 189 1.07 -0.90 -27.70
CA PRO A 189 1.65 -0.98 -29.03
C PRO A 189 3.13 -1.36 -28.94
N ASN A 190 3.54 -2.35 -29.74
CA ASN A 190 4.93 -2.75 -29.80
C ASN A 190 5.73 -1.61 -30.44
N VAL A 191 6.47 -0.87 -29.62
CA VAL A 191 7.44 0.14 -30.08
C VAL A 191 8.84 -0.38 -29.89
N ASP A 192 9.69 -0.18 -30.90
CA ASP A 192 11.10 -0.50 -30.80
C ASP A 192 11.72 0.20 -29.57
N ARG A 193 12.64 -0.48 -28.89
CA ARG A 193 13.36 0.12 -27.75
C ARG A 193 14.06 1.41 -28.20
N GLY A 194 13.66 2.54 -27.62
CA GLY A 194 14.18 3.88 -27.96
C GLY A 194 13.27 4.66 -28.92
N THR A 195 12.20 4.05 -29.43
CA THR A 195 11.18 4.73 -30.22
C THR A 195 10.18 5.43 -29.30
N TRP A 196 10.12 6.74 -29.47
CA TRP A 196 9.23 7.62 -28.72
C TRP A 196 7.81 7.46 -29.23
N LEU A 197 6.93 6.92 -28.38
CA LEU A 197 5.51 6.90 -28.70
C LEU A 197 4.98 8.33 -28.48
N HIS A 198 4.84 9.10 -29.58
CA HIS A 198 4.13 10.36 -29.54
C HIS A 198 2.65 10.04 -29.37
N LEU A 199 2.25 9.75 -28.12
CA LEU A 199 0.89 9.38 -27.77
C LEU A 199 -0.02 10.58 -27.97
N SER A 200 -0.46 10.71 -29.21
CA SER A 200 -1.62 11.48 -29.59
C SER A 200 -2.80 10.93 -28.77
N THR A 201 -3.37 11.80 -27.94
CA THR A 201 -4.59 11.53 -27.16
C THR A 201 -5.80 11.23 -28.03
N LYS A 202 -5.67 11.25 -29.37
CA LYS A 202 -6.72 10.88 -30.31
C LYS A 202 -6.77 9.38 -30.61
N ASP A 203 -5.64 8.68 -30.48
CA ASP A 203 -5.54 7.26 -30.86
C ASP A 203 -5.79 6.33 -29.65
N TYR A 204 -5.58 6.85 -28.44
CA TYR A 204 -5.79 6.14 -27.19
C TYR A 204 -6.34 7.08 -26.10
N ASP A 205 -7.43 6.67 -25.44
CA ASP A 205 -8.06 7.39 -24.33
C ASP A 205 -7.27 7.16 -23.02
N TRP A 206 -6.00 7.58 -22.99
CA TRP A 206 -5.06 7.36 -21.88
C TRP A 206 -4.74 8.67 -21.13
N PRO A 207 -4.68 8.65 -19.78
CA PRO A 207 -4.21 9.79 -19.01
C PRO A 207 -2.71 9.98 -19.20
N THR A 208 -2.33 11.19 -19.64
CA THR A 208 -0.93 11.59 -19.80
C THR A 208 -0.60 12.82 -18.96
N SER A 209 0.58 12.88 -18.36
CA SER A 209 1.14 14.13 -17.80
C SER A 209 2.26 14.67 -18.66
N ASP A 210 2.31 15.99 -18.82
CA ASP A 210 3.45 16.65 -19.43
C ASP A 210 4.59 16.79 -18.42
N VAL A 211 5.70 16.08 -18.64
CA VAL A 211 6.94 16.23 -17.86
C VAL A 211 8.07 16.54 -18.83
N TYR A 212 8.76 17.67 -18.61
CA TYR A 212 9.77 18.21 -19.52
C TYR A 212 9.27 18.48 -20.95
N GLY A 213 8.02 18.94 -21.10
CA GLY A 213 7.40 19.21 -22.40
C GLY A 213 7.04 17.95 -23.19
N LYS A 214 6.97 16.79 -22.52
CA LYS A 214 6.66 15.48 -23.12
C LYS A 214 5.49 14.83 -22.40
N LYS A 215 4.58 14.18 -23.13
CA LYS A 215 3.47 13.40 -22.56
C LYS A 215 3.96 12.05 -22.04
N TRP A 216 3.71 11.78 -20.77
CA TRP A 216 4.01 10.53 -20.08
C TRP A 216 2.72 9.83 -19.68
N LEU A 217 2.62 8.53 -19.94
CA LEU A 217 1.52 7.74 -19.46
C LEU A 217 1.55 7.59 -17.94
N GLN A 218 0.41 7.81 -17.29
CA GLN A 218 0.29 7.67 -15.84
C GLN A 218 -0.22 6.28 -15.42
N ASN A 219 0.30 5.78 -14.29
CA ASN A 219 -0.17 4.59 -13.57
C ASN A 219 -0.29 3.31 -14.39
N GLN A 220 0.71 3.05 -15.23
CA GLN A 220 0.83 1.79 -15.96
C GLN A 220 1.91 0.92 -15.36
N PHE A 221 1.61 -0.36 -15.20
CA PHE A 221 2.52 -1.34 -14.61
C PHE A 221 2.57 -2.58 -15.51
N SER A 222 3.73 -3.25 -15.54
CA SER A 222 3.75 -4.61 -16.13
C SER A 222 2.72 -5.47 -15.40
N THR A 223 2.20 -6.50 -16.07
CA THR A 223 1.25 -7.43 -15.45
C THR A 223 1.77 -7.98 -14.12
N SER A 224 3.05 -8.39 -14.08
CA SER A 224 3.73 -8.86 -12.88
C SER A 224 3.70 -7.86 -11.75
N PHE A 225 4.04 -6.60 -12.03
CA PHE A 225 4.11 -5.56 -11.03
C PHE A 225 2.71 -5.10 -10.57
N GLY A 226 1.79 -4.88 -11.52
CA GLY A 226 0.44 -4.40 -11.25
C GLY A 226 -0.41 -5.40 -10.45
N MET A 227 -0.26 -6.70 -10.71
CA MET A 227 -0.95 -7.73 -9.93
C MET A 227 -0.53 -7.74 -8.47
N VAL A 228 0.76 -7.52 -8.19
CA VAL A 228 1.25 -7.41 -6.82
C VAL A 228 0.70 -6.15 -6.15
N ILE A 229 0.63 -5.01 -6.84
CA ILE A 229 -0.03 -3.80 -6.28
C ILE A 229 -1.50 -4.08 -5.93
N LEU A 230 -2.24 -4.78 -6.79
CA LEU A 230 -3.62 -5.14 -6.51
C LEU A 230 -3.74 -6.08 -5.31
N GLU A 231 -2.83 -7.04 -5.17
CA GLU A 231 -2.75 -7.89 -3.97
C GLU A 231 -2.49 -7.08 -2.70
N ILE A 232 -1.58 -6.09 -2.79
CA ILE A 232 -1.30 -5.13 -1.72
C ILE A 232 -2.54 -4.45 -1.22
N GLN A 233 -3.24 -3.81 -2.14
CA GLN A 233 -4.38 -3.01 -1.74
C GLN A 233 -5.54 -3.88 -1.30
N GLU A 234 -5.80 -5.01 -1.98
CA GLU A 234 -6.91 -5.90 -1.61
C GLU A 234 -6.76 -6.43 -0.19
N ARG A 235 -5.59 -6.99 0.13
CA ARG A 235 -5.33 -7.57 1.45
C ARG A 235 -5.31 -6.50 2.54
N LEU A 236 -4.76 -5.32 2.25
CA LEU A 236 -4.74 -4.20 3.19
C LEU A 236 -6.17 -3.71 3.51
N MET A 237 -7.00 -3.51 2.49
CA MET A 237 -8.36 -3.01 2.69
C MET A 237 -9.22 -4.02 3.46
N ASP A 238 -9.14 -5.31 3.12
CA ASP A 238 -9.81 -6.38 3.86
C ASP A 238 -9.35 -6.43 5.34
N PHE A 239 -8.05 -6.33 5.59
CA PHE A 239 -7.48 -6.29 6.93
C PHE A 239 -8.04 -5.13 7.78
N LEU A 240 -8.14 -3.93 7.20
CA LEU A 240 -8.65 -2.75 7.89
C LEU A 240 -10.14 -2.91 8.25
N VAL A 241 -10.94 -3.41 7.31
CA VAL A 241 -12.35 -3.72 7.53
C VAL A 241 -12.53 -4.75 8.64
N LYS A 242 -11.75 -5.84 8.63
CA LYS A 242 -11.78 -6.87 9.69
C LYS A 242 -11.39 -6.31 11.06
N CYS A 243 -10.42 -5.41 11.11
CA CYS A 243 -10.03 -4.73 12.35
C CYS A 243 -11.18 -3.87 12.88
N CYS A 244 -11.86 -3.10 12.04
CA CYS A 244 -13.05 -2.32 12.43
C CYS A 244 -14.14 -3.19 13.05
N HIS A 245 -14.50 -4.30 12.40
CA HIS A 245 -15.53 -5.23 12.90
C HIS A 245 -15.17 -5.79 14.28
N GLN A 246 -13.90 -6.14 14.52
CA GLN A 246 -13.47 -6.63 15.83
C GLN A 246 -13.45 -5.52 16.91
N ILE A 247 -13.13 -4.28 16.54
CA ILE A 247 -13.17 -3.15 17.48
C ILE A 247 -14.63 -2.78 17.83
N LEU A 248 -15.54 -2.96 16.88
CA LEU A 248 -16.98 -2.68 16.99
C LEU A 248 -17.84 -3.94 17.23
N HIS A 249 -17.27 -4.98 17.84
CA HIS A 249 -17.91 -6.30 18.02
C HIS A 249 -19.23 -6.32 18.80
N ASP A 250 -19.57 -5.24 19.50
CA ASP A 250 -20.83 -5.03 20.23
C ASP A 250 -21.94 -4.40 19.37
N ILE A 251 -21.61 -3.92 18.17
CA ILE A 251 -22.58 -3.41 17.20
C ILE A 251 -22.90 -4.52 16.21
N GLU A 252 -24.17 -4.85 16.05
CA GLU A 252 -24.59 -5.83 15.06
C GLU A 252 -24.18 -5.39 13.64
N PRO A 253 -23.74 -6.31 12.76
CA PRO A 253 -23.24 -5.95 11.43
C PRO A 253 -24.21 -5.10 10.59
N ASP A 254 -25.51 -5.39 10.67
CA ASP A 254 -26.55 -4.63 9.94
C ASP A 254 -26.70 -3.20 10.46
N ASN A 255 -26.38 -2.97 11.74
CA ASN A 255 -26.46 -1.67 12.38
C ASN A 255 -25.21 -0.81 12.15
N LEU A 256 -24.09 -1.38 11.68
CA LEU A 256 -22.88 -0.61 11.39
C LEU A 256 -23.11 0.47 10.32
N PHE A 257 -24.05 0.22 9.41
CA PHE A 257 -24.34 1.09 8.26
C PHE A 257 -25.70 1.78 8.35
N SER A 258 -26.52 1.47 9.35
CA SER A 258 -27.88 1.96 9.47
C SER A 258 -27.93 3.40 10.01
N ASP A 259 -29.07 4.06 9.82
CA ASP A 259 -29.31 5.42 10.31
C ASP A 259 -29.44 5.52 11.84
N ILE A 260 -29.35 4.38 12.56
CA ILE A 260 -29.23 4.35 14.03
C ILE A 260 -28.00 5.15 14.47
N TYR A 261 -26.93 5.12 13.66
CA TYR A 261 -25.73 5.91 13.87
C TYR A 261 -25.60 6.95 12.78
N SER A 262 -25.77 8.22 13.15
CA SER A 262 -25.64 9.34 12.22
C SER A 262 -24.19 9.55 11.80
N VAL A 263 -24.00 10.06 10.59
CA VAL A 263 -22.68 10.50 10.09
C VAL A 263 -22.15 11.60 11.00
N GLN A 264 -20.89 11.43 11.42
CA GLN A 264 -20.16 12.33 12.30
C GLN A 264 -19.08 13.10 11.52
N PRO A 265 -18.69 14.31 11.97
CA PRO A 265 -17.51 14.97 11.44
C PRO A 265 -16.26 14.11 11.69
N GLU A 266 -15.22 14.32 10.87
CA GLU A 266 -13.93 13.65 11.07
C GLU A 266 -13.35 13.99 12.45
N PRO A 267 -13.15 13.00 13.34
CA PRO A 267 -12.58 13.26 14.65
C PRO A 267 -11.09 13.58 14.54
N GLU A 268 -10.60 14.44 15.43
CA GLU A 268 -9.18 14.72 15.52
C GLU A 268 -8.40 13.44 15.83
N LEU A 269 -7.42 13.11 15.00
CA LEU A 269 -6.55 11.97 15.24
C LEU A 269 -5.77 12.21 16.54
N PRO A 270 -5.65 11.20 17.42
CA PRO A 270 -4.89 11.35 18.64
C PRO A 270 -3.44 11.64 18.28
N LEU A 271 -2.98 12.86 18.56
CA LEU A 271 -1.55 13.13 18.67
C LEU A 271 -1.01 12.18 19.73
N ASN A 272 0.16 11.61 19.47
CA ASN A 272 0.84 10.76 20.45
C ASN A 272 0.84 11.52 21.79
N THR A 273 0.29 10.91 22.83
CA THR A 273 -0.07 11.58 24.10
C THR A 273 1.15 12.06 24.90
N GLN A 274 2.33 12.06 24.29
CA GLN A 274 3.59 12.56 24.81
C GLN A 274 3.90 13.99 24.36
N THR A 275 3.05 14.63 23.56
CA THR A 275 3.44 15.88 22.89
C THR A 275 2.44 17.02 22.99
N GLN A 276 1.89 17.25 24.20
CA GLN A 276 1.63 18.63 24.58
C GLN A 276 2.97 19.27 24.95
N GLY A 277 3.66 19.85 23.96
CA GLY A 277 4.67 20.88 24.21
C GLY A 277 6.10 20.69 23.67
N ILE A 278 6.52 19.56 23.09
CA ILE A 278 7.92 19.40 22.65
C ILE A 278 8.01 18.59 21.36
N GLN A 279 8.38 19.24 20.24
CA GLN A 279 8.90 18.65 18.99
C GLN A 279 8.68 17.14 18.83
N THR A 280 7.67 16.73 18.04
CA THR A 280 7.52 15.34 17.59
C THR A 280 8.87 14.85 17.08
N SER A 281 9.41 13.78 17.64
CA SER A 281 10.76 13.36 17.27
C SER A 281 10.80 12.97 15.79
N LEU A 282 11.89 13.29 15.08
CA LEU A 282 12.07 12.86 13.68
C LEU A 282 11.90 11.34 13.51
N LEU A 283 12.23 10.58 14.55
CA LEU A 283 12.04 9.13 14.59
C LEU A 283 10.56 8.74 14.58
N GLU A 284 9.71 9.41 15.36
CA GLU A 284 8.26 9.17 15.35
C GLU A 284 7.64 9.56 14.01
N ILE A 285 8.04 10.69 13.43
CA ILE A 285 7.60 11.11 12.10
C ILE A 285 7.95 10.03 11.06
N THR A 286 9.18 9.50 11.12
CA THR A 286 9.64 8.45 10.20
C THR A 286 8.89 7.14 10.38
N VAL A 287 8.58 6.76 11.62
CA VAL A 287 7.82 5.53 11.93
C VAL A 287 6.36 5.65 11.51
N GLU A 288 5.76 6.84 11.64
CA GLU A 288 4.35 7.05 11.30
C GLU A 288 4.09 7.34 9.82
N ALA A 289 5.10 7.82 9.08
CA ALA A 289 4.98 8.19 7.67
C ALA A 289 4.28 7.14 6.79
N PRO A 290 4.55 5.83 6.90
CA PRO A 290 3.89 4.81 6.06
C PRO A 290 2.38 4.65 6.30
N TYR A 291 1.88 5.14 7.44
CA TYR A 291 0.47 5.03 7.83
C TYR A 291 -0.33 6.29 7.52
N ARG A 292 0.33 7.36 7.08
CA ARG A 292 -0.31 8.64 6.74
C ARG A 292 -0.62 8.69 5.24
N VAL A 293 -1.43 9.68 4.89
CA VAL A 293 -1.67 10.04 3.49
C VAL A 293 -0.32 10.42 2.87
N PRO A 294 0.02 9.91 1.67
CA PRO A 294 1.27 10.23 1.00
C PRO A 294 1.43 11.75 0.86
N THR A 295 2.48 12.30 1.46
CA THR A 295 2.78 13.72 1.37
C THR A 295 3.17 14.02 -0.07
N ARG A 296 2.36 14.83 -0.76
CA ARG A 296 2.76 15.41 -2.04
C ARG A 296 3.90 16.40 -1.79
N LEU A 297 4.79 16.56 -2.77
CA LEU A 297 5.84 17.57 -2.70
C LEU A 297 5.21 18.94 -2.39
N ASP A 298 5.50 19.47 -1.20
CA ASP A 298 5.10 20.82 -0.80
C ASP A 298 6.23 21.77 -1.15
N PHE A 299 6.15 22.33 -2.36
CA PHE A 299 7.14 23.28 -2.87
C PHE A 299 7.25 24.52 -1.97
N ALA A 300 6.16 24.95 -1.33
CA ALA A 300 6.21 26.10 -0.43
C ALA A 300 7.01 25.78 0.85
N ASN A 301 6.92 24.55 1.35
CA ASN A 301 7.74 24.13 2.49
C ASN A 301 9.21 23.91 2.10
N LEU A 302 9.48 23.38 0.90
CA LEU A 302 10.84 23.29 0.35
C LEU A 302 11.48 24.67 0.19
N GLU A 303 10.75 25.64 -0.35
CA GLU A 303 11.20 27.03 -0.46
C GLU A 303 11.53 27.64 0.91
N LYS A 304 10.68 27.43 1.92
CA LYS A 304 10.96 27.88 3.29
C LYS A 304 12.22 27.23 3.88
N LEU A 305 12.42 25.93 3.66
CA LEU A 305 13.59 25.22 4.17
C LEU A 305 14.88 25.68 3.48
N LEU A 306 14.83 25.90 2.16
CA LEU A 306 15.92 26.48 1.39
C LEU A 306 16.23 27.90 1.86
N ALA A 307 15.21 28.76 2.04
CA ALA A 307 15.38 30.11 2.55
C ALA A 307 16.01 30.12 3.95
N ALA A 308 15.57 29.24 4.86
CA ALA A 308 16.17 29.09 6.18
C ALA A 308 17.63 28.63 6.12
N LYS A 309 17.98 27.73 5.19
CA LYS A 309 19.36 27.30 4.97
C LYS A 309 20.24 28.41 4.40
N VAL A 310 19.70 29.22 3.49
CA VAL A 310 20.38 30.40 2.95
C VAL A 310 20.64 31.41 4.07
N ALA A 311 19.63 31.76 4.86
CA ALA A 311 19.78 32.66 6.00
C ALA A 311 20.81 32.16 7.01
N ALA A 312 20.78 30.87 7.36
CA ALA A 312 21.78 30.28 8.27
C ALA A 312 23.21 30.31 7.68
N ALA A 313 23.36 30.15 6.37
CA ALA A 313 24.65 30.26 5.70
C ALA A 313 25.14 31.72 5.66
N GLU A 314 24.24 32.68 5.42
CA GLU A 314 24.53 34.11 5.50
C GLU A 314 25.00 34.48 6.91
N ASP A 315 24.25 34.12 7.95
CA ASP A 315 24.62 34.34 9.36
C ASP A 315 25.98 33.72 9.69
N HIS A 316 26.26 32.51 9.18
CA HIS A 316 27.56 31.87 9.37
C HIS A 316 28.71 32.65 8.71
N VAL A 317 28.50 33.16 7.49
CA VAL A 317 29.47 34.02 6.80
C VAL A 317 29.67 35.35 7.52
N TRP A 318 28.61 35.96 8.05
CA TRP A 318 28.71 37.15 8.88
C TRP A 318 29.52 36.88 10.15
N THR A 319 29.25 35.76 10.84
CA THR A 319 30.01 35.34 12.03
C THR A 319 31.50 35.18 11.72
N MET A 320 31.87 34.59 10.57
CA MET A 320 33.27 34.44 10.15
C MET A 320 33.98 35.77 9.84
N ARG A 321 33.23 36.84 9.55
CA ARG A 321 33.79 38.19 9.34
C ARG A 321 34.05 38.93 10.65
N GLU A 322 33.34 38.57 11.71
CA GLU A 322 33.41 39.22 13.01
C GLU A 322 34.49 38.62 13.95
N ASP A 323 35.10 37.49 13.59
CA ASP A 323 36.28 36.92 14.27
C ASP A 323 37.59 37.17 13.47
N PRO A 324 38.25 38.35 13.61
CA PRO A 324 39.63 38.54 13.20
C PRO A 324 40.57 38.32 14.40
N ASN A 325 41.02 37.08 14.62
CA ASN A 325 42.20 36.80 15.45
C ASN A 325 43.07 35.71 14.81
#